data_AF-E0Q2D7-F1
#
_entry.id   AF-E0Q2D7-F1
#
_cell.length_a   1.000
_cell.length_b   1.000
_cell.length_c   1.000
_cell.angle_alpha   90.00
_cell.angle_beta   90.00
_cell.angle_gamma   90.00
#
_symmetry.space_group_name_H-M   'P 1'
#
loop_
_entity.id
_entity.type
_entity.pdbx_description
1 polymer ?
#
loop_
_entity_poly.entity_id
_entity_poly.type
_entity_poly.pdbx_seq_one_letter_code
_entity_poly.pdbx_strand_id
1 'polypeptide(L)'
;MALLSSKIFPYVKSYLIKNQSRPLLVEGAGLLPHLVKELECPTSSYLCLTPTADFQKKHYIQREWVPYVLEGTTNPEQAFENWMQRDILFAQMVRKEAMKLGYSSLVTNGSQPENQTAEEVARLLKLSNKNRINI
;
A
#
# COMPACT_ATOMS: atom_id res chain seq x y z
N MET A 1 -13.05 5.56 -0.89
CA MET A 1 -11.73 5.24 -1.49
C MET A 1 -11.86 4.28 -2.67
N ALA A 2 -12.34 3.04 -2.51
CA ALA A 2 -12.40 2.07 -3.63
C ALA A 2 -13.13 2.57 -4.89
N LEU A 3 -14.30 3.20 -4.75
CA LEU A 3 -15.07 3.75 -5.89
C LEU A 3 -14.33 4.88 -6.64
N LEU A 4 -13.53 5.68 -5.93
CA LEU A 4 -12.72 6.72 -6.55
C LEU A 4 -11.54 6.09 -7.30
N SER A 5 -10.91 5.08 -6.71
CA SER A 5 -9.83 4.32 -7.34
C SER A 5 -10.27 3.75 -8.68
N SER A 6 -11.44 3.09 -8.76
CA SER A 6 -11.94 2.53 -10.02
C SER A 6 -12.17 3.58 -11.11
N LYS A 7 -12.54 4.82 -10.75
CA LYS A 7 -12.72 5.92 -11.70
C LYS A 7 -11.39 6.51 -12.20
N ILE A 8 -10.37 6.56 -11.33
CA ILE A 8 -9.06 7.15 -11.66
C ILE A 8 -8.12 6.13 -12.30
N PHE A 9 -8.28 4.84 -11.99
CA PHE A 9 -7.38 3.78 -12.45
C PHE A 9 -7.21 3.70 -13.97
N PRO A 10 -8.23 3.97 -14.83
CA PRO A 10 -8.03 4.03 -16.28
C PRO A 10 -6.95 5.01 -16.72
N TYR A 11 -6.78 6.15 -16.02
CA TYR A 11 -5.70 7.11 -16.30
C TYR A 11 -4.33 6.55 -15.92
N VAL A 12 -4.24 5.87 -14.77
CA VAL A 12 -3.02 5.18 -14.32
C VAL A 12 -2.65 4.08 -15.31
N LYS A 13 -3.61 3.22 -15.69
CA LYS A 13 -3.44 2.16 -16.68
C LYS A 13 -2.96 2.71 -18.02
N SER A 14 -3.58 3.78 -18.53
CA SER A 14 -3.15 4.43 -19.78
C SER A 14 -1.70 4.92 -19.69
N TYR A 15 -1.32 5.55 -18.57
CA TYR A 15 0.06 6.00 -18.35
C TYR A 15 1.03 4.81 -18.34
N LEU A 16 0.71 3.75 -17.61
CA LEU A 16 1.55 2.55 -17.51
C LEU A 16 1.77 1.91 -18.88
N ILE A 17 0.72 1.69 -19.67
CA ILE A 17 0.81 1.10 -21.01
C ILE A 17 1.70 1.95 -21.94
N LYS A 18 1.62 3.28 -21.83
CA LYS A 18 2.43 4.20 -22.66
C LYS A 18 3.91 4.29 -22.25
N ASN A 19 4.25 3.92 -21.01
CA ASN A 19 5.57 4.14 -20.43
C ASN A 19 6.33 2.83 -20.13
N GLN A 20 6.12 1.79 -20.93
CA GLN A 20 6.76 0.47 -20.76
C GLN A 20 8.25 0.42 -21.14
N SER A 21 8.81 1.50 -21.73
CA SER A 21 10.21 1.57 -22.12
C SER A 21 11.20 1.72 -20.96
N ARG A 22 10.69 1.89 -19.73
CA ARG A 22 11.50 2.03 -18.52
C ARG A 22 10.85 1.28 -17.34
N PRO A 23 11.63 0.84 -16.34
CA PRO A 23 11.06 0.35 -15.09
C PRO A 23 10.21 1.43 -14.40
N LEU A 24 9.04 1.05 -13.90
CA LEU A 24 8.12 1.91 -13.16
C LEU A 24 7.84 1.29 -11.79
N LEU A 25 7.95 2.10 -10.73
CA LEU A 25 7.40 1.79 -9.42
C LEU A 25 6.17 2.67 -9.23
N VAL A 26 5.04 2.05 -8.89
CA VAL A 26 3.80 2.77 -8.58
C VAL A 26 3.34 2.33 -7.21
N GLU A 27 3.03 3.31 -6.36
CA GLU A 27 2.57 3.09 -5.00
C GLU A 27 1.26 3.82 -4.73
N GLY A 28 0.54 3.38 -3.70
CA GLY A 28 -0.64 4.05 -3.19
C GLY A 28 -1.82 3.13 -2.92
N ALA A 29 -2.66 3.55 -1.96
CA ALA A 29 -3.84 2.81 -1.51
C ALA A 29 -4.91 2.62 -2.61
N GLY A 30 -4.83 3.36 -3.71
CA GLY A 30 -5.74 3.25 -4.85
C GLY A 30 -5.44 2.07 -5.80
N LEU A 31 -4.27 1.43 -5.68
CA LEU A 31 -3.86 0.30 -6.52
C LEU A 31 -4.49 -0.99 -5.99
N LEU A 32 -5.81 -1.13 -6.18
CA LEU A 32 -6.55 -2.29 -5.72
C LEU A 32 -6.15 -3.54 -6.53
N PRO A 33 -5.99 -4.71 -5.89
CA PRO A 33 -5.57 -5.94 -6.55
C PRO A 33 -6.38 -6.31 -7.79
N HIS A 34 -7.70 -6.18 -7.76
CA HIS A 34 -8.54 -6.47 -8.93
C HIS A 34 -8.32 -5.50 -10.10
N LEU A 35 -8.02 -4.22 -9.82
CA LEU A 35 -7.72 -3.23 -10.85
C LEU A 35 -6.35 -3.52 -11.48
N VAL A 36 -5.34 -3.81 -10.64
CA VAL A 36 -3.99 -4.16 -11.11
C VAL A 36 -4.01 -5.44 -11.96
N LYS A 37 -4.89 -6.39 -11.65
CA LYS A 37 -5.10 -7.59 -12.48
C LYS A 37 -5.47 -7.28 -13.93
N GLU A 38 -6.17 -6.17 -14.19
CA GLU A 38 -6.51 -5.73 -15.55
C GLU A 38 -5.31 -5.28 -16.39
N LEU A 39 -4.12 -5.15 -15.80
CA LEU A 39 -2.87 -4.87 -16.50
C LEU A 39 -2.20 -6.14 -17.07
N GLU A 40 -2.70 -7.32 -16.71
CA GLU A 40 -2.20 -8.63 -17.17
C GLU A 40 -0.69 -8.85 -16.90
N CYS A 41 -0.13 -8.15 -15.91
CA CYS A 41 1.25 -8.34 -15.49
C CYS A 41 1.40 -9.62 -14.65
N PRO A 42 2.61 -10.22 -14.61
CA PRO A 42 2.90 -11.33 -13.70
C PRO A 42 2.52 -11.00 -12.25
N THR A 43 2.09 -12.00 -11.48
CA THR A 43 1.71 -11.81 -10.07
C THR A 43 2.87 -11.30 -9.21
N SER A 44 4.13 -11.51 -9.62
CA SER A 44 5.30 -10.91 -8.98
C SER A 44 5.50 -9.41 -9.27
N SER A 45 4.60 -8.75 -10.01
CA SER A 45 4.69 -7.30 -10.30
C SER A 45 3.93 -6.45 -9.28
N TYR A 46 3.24 -7.08 -8.33
CA TYR A 46 2.44 -6.41 -7.32
C TYR A 46 2.62 -7.07 -5.95
N LEU A 47 2.72 -6.24 -4.92
CA LEU A 47 2.80 -6.64 -3.53
C LEU A 47 1.87 -5.75 -2.70
N CYS A 48 1.08 -6.36 -1.82
CA CYS A 48 0.33 -5.64 -0.80
C CYS A 48 1.16 -5.58 0.50
N LEU A 49 1.80 -4.44 0.77
CA LEU A 49 2.48 -4.15 2.04
C LEU A 49 1.53 -3.38 2.96
N THR A 50 1.21 -3.96 4.13
CA THR A 50 0.26 -3.37 5.09
C THR A 50 0.84 -3.35 6.51
N PRO A 51 0.47 -2.37 7.36
CA PRO A 51 0.88 -2.37 8.76
C PRO A 51 0.00 -3.28 9.62
N THR A 52 0.48 -3.67 10.81
CA THR A 52 -0.40 -4.11 11.90
C THR A 52 -1.19 -2.93 12.46
N ALA A 53 -2.32 -3.20 13.11
CA ALA A 53 -3.18 -2.16 13.68
C ALA A 53 -2.45 -1.29 14.70
N ASP A 54 -1.73 -1.92 15.64
CA ASP A 54 -1.00 -1.20 16.70
C ASP A 54 0.13 -0.36 16.13
N PHE A 55 0.88 -0.91 15.16
CA PHE A 55 1.94 -0.19 14.48
C PHE A 55 1.39 1.02 13.73
N GLN A 56 0.30 0.84 13.00
CA GLN A 56 -0.37 1.92 12.28
C GLN A 56 -0.80 3.03 13.24
N LYS A 57 -1.59 2.72 14.27
CA LYS A 57 -2.09 3.73 15.22
C LYS A 57 -0.96 4.48 15.91
N LYS A 58 0.04 3.75 16.42
CA LYS A 58 1.21 4.31 17.11
C LYS A 58 1.94 5.32 16.24
N HIS A 59 2.09 5.06 14.95
CA HIS A 59 2.86 5.93 14.05
C HIS A 59 2.01 7.02 13.42
N TYR A 60 0.73 6.76 13.17
CA TYR A 60 -0.15 7.75 12.56
C TYR A 60 -0.36 8.95 13.46
N ILE A 61 -0.58 8.74 14.76
CA ILE A 61 -0.83 9.83 15.72
C ILE A 61 0.35 10.81 15.84
N GLN A 62 1.55 10.39 15.45
CA GLN A 62 2.77 11.21 15.51
C GLN A 62 2.95 12.11 14.28
N ARG A 63 2.09 11.98 13.26
CA ARG A 63 2.21 12.77 12.03
C ARG A 63 1.76 14.20 12.28
N GLU A 64 2.60 15.15 11.88
CA GLU A 64 2.38 16.61 12.07
C GLU A 64 1.03 17.10 11.52
N TRP A 65 0.51 16.43 10.50
CA TRP A 65 -0.72 16.83 9.83
C TRP A 65 -2.00 16.21 10.39
N VAL A 66 -1.91 15.25 11.32
CA VAL A 66 -3.09 14.65 11.95
C VAL A 66 -3.96 15.66 12.69
N PRO A 67 -3.40 16.62 13.46
CA PRO A 67 -4.20 17.67 14.09
C PRO A 67 -5.07 18.44 13.08
N TYR A 68 -4.56 18.78 11.90
CA TYR A 68 -5.34 19.49 10.87
C TYR A 68 -6.47 18.64 10.28
N VAL A 69 -6.30 17.32 10.20
CA VAL A 69 -7.35 16.40 9.74
C VAL A 69 -8.48 16.25 10.76
N LEU A 70 -8.14 16.35 12.05
CA LEU A 70 -9.09 16.22 13.15
C LEU A 70 -9.73 17.56 13.54
N GLU A 71 -9.25 18.67 12.96
CA GLU A 71 -9.75 20.01 13.22
C GLU A 71 -11.25 20.11 12.87
N GLY A 72 -12.01 20.79 13.73
CA GLY A 72 -13.46 20.95 13.55
C GLY A 72 -14.30 19.71 13.88
N THR A 73 -13.70 18.60 14.31
CA THR A 73 -14.45 17.45 14.84
C THR A 73 -14.93 17.71 16.27
N THR A 74 -16.12 17.25 16.63
CA THR A 74 -16.66 17.40 18.00
C THR A 74 -15.88 16.57 19.02
N ASN A 75 -15.30 15.45 18.59
CA ASN A 75 -14.47 14.57 19.41
C ASN A 75 -13.27 14.06 18.58
N PRO A 76 -12.10 14.71 18.67
CA PRO A 76 -10.90 14.35 17.91
C PRO A 76 -10.39 12.92 18.17
N GLU A 77 -10.46 12.45 19.41
CA GLU A 77 -10.01 11.10 19.77
C GLU A 77 -10.86 10.03 19.09
N GLN A 78 -12.19 10.17 19.17
CA GLN A 78 -13.10 9.25 18.51
C GLN A 78 -13.01 9.35 16.98
N ALA A 79 -12.82 10.55 16.45
CA ALA A 79 -12.62 10.76 15.01
C ALA A 79 -11.34 10.05 14.51
N PHE A 80 -10.24 10.16 15.27
CA PHE A 80 -9.00 9.45 14.98
C PHE A 80 -9.20 7.94 15.04
N GLU A 81 -9.84 7.41 16.08
CA GLU A 81 -10.08 5.97 16.22
C GLU A 81 -10.94 5.44 15.06
N ASN A 82 -12.03 6.13 14.71
CA ASN A 82 -12.88 5.76 13.58
C ASN A 82 -12.11 5.74 12.25
N TRP A 83 -11.26 6.74 12.05
CA TRP A 83 -10.42 6.83 10.87
C TRP A 83 -9.41 5.68 10.82
N MET A 84 -8.70 5.40 11.92
CA MET A 84 -7.76 4.29 11.99
C MET A 84 -8.45 2.94 11.76
N GLN A 85 -9.63 2.72 12.37
CA GLN A 85 -10.43 1.52 12.15
C GLN A 85 -10.80 1.33 10.67
N ARG A 86 -11.24 2.41 10.01
CA ARG A 86 -11.53 2.38 8.57
C ARG A 86 -10.30 1.96 7.76
N ASP A 87 -9.15 2.55 8.03
CA ASP A 87 -7.93 2.29 7.25
C ASP A 87 -7.37 0.89 7.53
N ILE A 88 -7.48 0.39 8.77
CA ILE A 88 -7.15 -0.99 9.16
C ILE A 88 -8.04 -2.00 8.41
N LEU A 89 -9.36 -1.79 8.42
CA LEU A 89 -10.30 -2.66 7.72
C LEU A 89 -10.06 -2.64 6.20
N PHE A 90 -9.71 -1.47 5.65
CA PHE A 90 -9.35 -1.35 4.25
C PHE A 90 -8.08 -2.14 3.92
N ALA A 91 -7.01 -2.02 4.72
CA ALA A 91 -5.78 -2.79 4.54
C ALA A 91 -6.04 -4.31 4.62
N GLN A 92 -6.89 -4.75 5.56
CA GLN A 92 -7.31 -6.15 5.67
C GLN A 92 -8.07 -6.64 4.43
N MET A 93 -9.00 -5.83 3.91
CA MET A 93 -9.75 -6.13 2.69
C MET A 93 -8.80 -6.29 1.49
N VAL A 94 -7.91 -5.32 1.27
CA VAL A 94 -6.95 -5.33 0.16
C VAL A 94 -6.02 -6.54 0.26
N ARG A 95 -5.52 -6.86 1.46
CA ARG A 95 -4.69 -8.06 1.69
C ARG A 95 -5.44 -9.34 1.34
N LYS A 96 -6.68 -9.49 1.80
CA LYS A 96 -7.51 -10.67 1.48
C LYS A 96 -7.73 -10.81 -0.03
N GLU A 97 -7.98 -9.71 -0.72
CA GLU A 97 -8.13 -9.72 -2.18
C GLU A 97 -6.82 -10.05 -2.90
N ALA A 98 -5.69 -9.47 -2.47
CA ALA A 98 -4.37 -9.76 -3.02
C ALA A 98 -4.05 -11.25 -2.94
N MET A 99 -4.25 -11.86 -1.76
CA MET A 99 -4.05 -13.29 -1.55
C MET A 99 -4.97 -14.14 -2.44
N LYS A 100 -6.26 -13.77 -2.56
CA LYS A 100 -7.22 -14.47 -3.43
C LYS A 100 -6.82 -14.44 -4.91
N LEU A 101 -6.16 -13.37 -5.35
CA LEU A 101 -5.69 -13.20 -6.73
C LEU A 101 -4.27 -13.75 -6.95
N GLY A 102 -3.63 -14.33 -5.93
CA GLY A 102 -2.29 -14.91 -6.03
C GLY A 102 -1.15 -13.91 -5.95
N TYR A 103 -1.42 -12.67 -5.52
CA TYR A 103 -0.40 -11.68 -5.24
C TYR A 103 0.25 -11.90 -3.87
N SER A 104 1.52 -11.54 -3.75
CA SER A 104 2.19 -11.53 -2.46
C SER A 104 1.59 -10.45 -1.54
N SER A 105 1.57 -10.73 -0.24
CA SER A 105 1.24 -9.74 0.78
C SER A 105 2.19 -9.86 1.97
N LEU A 106 2.64 -8.71 2.47
CA LEU A 106 3.51 -8.58 3.61
C LEU A 106 2.83 -7.70 4.67
N VAL A 107 2.92 -8.12 5.93
CA VAL A 107 2.43 -7.34 7.08
C VAL A 107 3.63 -6.91 7.92
N THR A 108 3.80 -5.61 8.14
CA THR A 108 4.87 -5.07 8.99
C THR A 108 4.31 -4.56 10.32
N ASN A 109 5.03 -4.84 11.39
CA ASN A 109 4.78 -4.33 12.74
C ASN A 109 5.87 -3.35 13.20
N GLY A 110 6.82 -3.02 12.31
CA GLY A 110 7.97 -2.17 12.61
C GLY A 110 9.08 -2.80 13.44
N SER A 111 9.02 -4.10 13.77
CA SER A 111 10.10 -4.76 14.52
C SER A 111 11.32 -5.08 13.66
N GLN A 112 11.13 -5.17 12.34
CA GLN A 112 12.21 -5.40 11.39
C GLN A 112 12.80 -4.08 10.90
N PRO A 113 14.13 -4.00 10.78
CA PRO A 113 14.79 -2.91 10.07
C PRO A 113 14.24 -2.71 8.64
N GLU A 114 14.25 -1.46 8.19
CA GLU A 114 13.72 -1.08 6.87
C GLU A 114 14.44 -1.80 5.73
N ASN A 115 15.77 -1.98 5.84
CA ASN A 115 16.56 -2.70 4.85
C ASN A 115 16.13 -4.17 4.70
N GLN A 116 15.81 -4.86 5.80
CA GLN A 116 15.31 -6.23 5.75
C GLN A 116 13.92 -6.31 5.11
N THR A 117 13.05 -5.34 5.41
CA THR A 117 11.73 -5.25 4.77
C THR A 117 11.88 -5.01 3.27
N ALA A 118 12.81 -4.13 2.86
CA ALA A 118 13.09 -3.84 1.46
C ALA A 118 13.66 -5.06 0.72
N GLU A 119 14.56 -5.83 1.34
CA GLU A 119 15.08 -7.08 0.77
C GLU A 119 13.97 -8.12 0.57
N GLU A 120 13.05 -8.25 1.53
CA GLU A 120 11.91 -9.16 1.41
C GLU A 120 10.94 -8.72 0.31
N VAL A 121 10.66 -7.41 0.21
CA VAL A 121 9.87 -6.83 -0.88
C VAL A 121 10.51 -7.14 -2.24
N ALA A 122 11.82 -6.91 -2.37
CA ALA A 122 12.56 -7.18 -3.61
C ALA A 122 12.52 -8.66 -3.99
N ARG A 123 12.66 -9.57 -3.00
CA ARG A 123 12.56 -11.01 -3.18
C ARG A 123 11.17 -11.42 -3.69
N LEU A 124 10.10 -10.92 -3.08
CA LEU A 124 8.72 -11.21 -3.46
C LEU A 124 8.38 -10.68 -4.86
N LEU A 125 8.91 -9.51 -5.20
CA LEU A 125 8.76 -8.90 -6.53
C LEU A 125 9.72 -9.49 -7.59
N LYS A 126 10.58 -10.44 -7.21
CA LYS A 126 11.60 -11.08 -8.07
C LYS A 126 12.52 -10.07 -8.75
N LEU A 127 12.86 -8.98 -8.06
CA LEU A 127 13.79 -7.98 -8.57
C LEU A 127 15.22 -8.56 -8.60
N SER A 128 15.95 -8.34 -9.69
CA SER A 128 17.33 -8.83 -9.79
C SER A 128 18.29 -8.03 -8.90
N ASN A 129 19.08 -8.71 -8.07
CA ASN A 129 20.07 -8.14 -7.15
C ASN A 129 21.30 -7.50 -7.82
N LYS A 130 21.18 -6.96 -9.04
CA LYS A 130 22.34 -6.47 -9.80
C LYS A 130 23.04 -5.27 -9.15
N ASN A 131 22.35 -4.52 -8.30
CA ASN A 131 22.91 -3.38 -7.56
C ASN A 131 22.41 -3.39 -6.11
N ARG A 132 23.09 -4.08 -5.19
CA ARG A 132 22.87 -3.88 -3.75
C ARG A 132 23.29 -2.45 -3.40
N ILE A 133 22.32 -1.59 -3.11
CA ILE A 133 22.58 -0.28 -2.53
C ILE A 133 22.76 -0.51 -1.03
N ASN A 134 23.96 -0.27 -0.51
CA ASN A 134 24.17 -0.17 0.93
C ASN A 134 23.49 1.13 1.38
N ILE A 135 22.34 1.00 2.05
CA ILE A 135 21.66 2.11 2.73
C ILE A 135 22.24 2.22 4.14
#